data_AF-A0A1Q9ULY0-F1
#
_entry.id   AF-A0A1Q9ULY0-F1
#
_cell.length_a   1.000
_cell.length_b   1.000
_cell.length_c   1.000
_cell.angle_alpha   90.00
_cell.angle_beta   90.00
_cell.angle_gamma   90.00
#
_symmetry.space_group_name_H-M   'P 1'
#
loop_
_entity.id
_entity.type
_entity.pdbx_description
1 polymer ?
#
loop_
_entity_poly.entity_id
_entity_poly.type
_entity_poly.pdbx_seq_one_letter_code
_entity_poly.pdbx_strand_id
1 'polypeptide(L)'
;MWMQHADGSFVTIGTDGWPIEADPDAPDLDTVPGWRPVVGGVRHIGGAMYAPVPGTTAEMLCGMLVTVPRWRRREHPAVFDCHACWATWLGLP
;
A
#
# COMPACT_ATOMS: atom_id res chain seq x y z
N MET A 1 -13.08 -13.14 -3.20
CA MET A 1 -14.13 -13.67 -2.28
C MET A 1 -13.72 -13.27 -0.87
N TRP A 2 -14.64 -12.90 0.01
CA TRP A 2 -14.27 -12.48 1.38
C TRP A 2 -14.44 -13.64 2.35
N MET A 3 -13.45 -13.88 3.20
CA MET A 3 -13.53 -14.85 4.28
C MET A 3 -13.31 -14.14 5.61
N GLN A 4 -14.21 -14.40 6.56
CA GLN A 4 -14.10 -13.89 7.92
C GLN A 4 -13.42 -14.96 8.78
N HIS A 5 -12.29 -14.61 9.39
CA HIS A 5 -11.62 -15.49 10.34
C HIS A 5 -12.33 -15.45 11.71
N ALA A 6 -12.03 -16.45 12.55
CA ALA A 6 -12.65 -16.61 13.87
C ALA A 6 -12.40 -15.43 14.83
N ASP A 7 -11.41 -14.58 14.55
CA ASP A 7 -11.08 -13.36 15.27
C ASP A 7 -11.81 -12.10 14.74
N GLY A 8 -12.66 -12.26 13.73
CA GLY A 8 -13.44 -11.18 13.13
C GLY A 8 -12.70 -10.36 12.07
N SER A 9 -11.46 -10.71 11.73
CA SER A 9 -10.74 -10.10 10.62
C SER A 9 -11.32 -10.52 9.26
N PHE A 10 -11.41 -9.56 8.33
CA PHE A 10 -11.84 -9.81 6.96
C PHE A 10 -10.61 -9.83 6.07
N VAL A 11 -10.39 -10.96 5.39
CA VAL A 11 -9.26 -11.11 4.48
C VAL A 11 -9.78 -11.37 3.07
N THR A 12 -9.16 -10.69 2.11
CA THR A 12 -9.46 -10.92 0.69
C THR A 12 -8.83 -12.25 0.29
N ILE A 13 -9.64 -13.17 -0.23
CA ILE A 13 -9.15 -14.44 -0.77
C ILE A 13 -9.04 -14.34 -2.29
N GLY A 14 -7.86 -14.66 -2.80
CA GLY A 14 -7.52 -14.74 -4.22
C GLY A 14 -8.25 -15.88 -4.93
N THR A 15 -8.13 -15.94 -6.24
CA THR A 15 -8.78 -16.98 -7.07
C THR A 15 -8.19 -18.38 -6.86
N ASP A 16 -7.01 -18.45 -6.28
CA ASP A 16 -6.27 -19.64 -5.89
C ASP A 16 -6.64 -20.17 -4.49
N GLY A 17 -7.51 -19.46 -3.77
CA GLY A 17 -7.96 -19.84 -2.43
C GLY A 17 -7.03 -19.40 -1.31
N TRP A 18 -5.95 -18.69 -1.61
CA TRP A 18 -5.07 -18.13 -0.60
C TRP A 18 -5.51 -16.74 -0.18
N PRO A 19 -5.29 -16.35 1.10
CA PRO A 19 -5.38 -14.95 1.48
C PRO A 19 -4.41 -14.14 0.60
N ILE A 20 -4.88 -13.07 -0.04
CA ILE A 20 -4.05 -12.23 -0.91
C ILE A 20 -2.85 -11.65 -0.13
N GLU A 21 -3.01 -11.44 1.18
CA GLU A 21 -1.95 -11.00 2.09
C GLU A 21 -0.95 -12.11 2.46
N ALA A 22 -1.24 -13.36 2.13
CA ALA A 22 -0.43 -14.55 2.45
C ALA A 22 -0.01 -15.36 1.20
N ASP A 23 -0.19 -14.80 0.01
CA ASP A 23 0.36 -15.36 -1.22
C ASP A 23 1.90 -15.31 -1.13
N PRO A 24 2.60 -16.46 -1.02
CA PRO A 24 4.05 -16.48 -0.91
C PRO A 24 4.75 -15.96 -2.19
N ASP A 25 4.02 -15.86 -3.30
CA ASP A 25 4.51 -15.33 -4.56
C ASP A 25 4.23 -13.82 -4.71
N ALA A 26 3.46 -13.21 -3.80
CA ALA A 26 3.27 -11.77 -3.75
C ALA A 26 4.55 -11.10 -3.19
N PRO A 27 5.22 -10.23 -3.96
CA PRO A 27 6.45 -9.60 -3.48
C PRO A 27 6.20 -8.79 -2.20
N ASP A 28 7.14 -8.85 -1.25
CA ASP A 28 7.07 -7.99 -0.08
C ASP A 28 7.12 -6.52 -0.52
N LEU A 29 6.20 -5.68 -0.03
CA LEU A 29 6.17 -4.25 -0.32
C LEU A 29 7.43 -3.50 0.14
N ASP A 30 8.22 -4.11 1.03
CA ASP A 30 9.58 -3.64 1.36
C ASP A 30 10.52 -3.68 0.16
N THR A 31 10.26 -4.57 -0.82
CA THR A 31 11.05 -4.71 -2.06
C THR A 31 10.61 -3.76 -3.16
N VAL A 32 9.40 -3.18 -3.08
CA VAL A 32 8.92 -2.22 -4.08
C VAL A 32 9.77 -0.96 -4.03
N PRO A 33 10.57 -0.65 -5.06
CA PRO A 33 11.37 0.55 -5.09
C PRO A 33 10.46 1.76 -5.27
N GLY A 34 10.67 2.80 -4.47
CA GLY A 34 9.94 4.03 -4.64
C GLY A 34 9.66 4.81 -3.36
N TRP A 35 8.99 5.93 -3.53
CA TRP A 35 8.45 6.70 -2.41
C TRP A 35 7.18 6.03 -1.86
N ARG A 36 7.21 5.71 -0.56
CA ARG A 36 6.18 4.92 0.12
C ARG A 36 5.63 5.66 1.34
N PRO A 37 4.73 6.64 1.16
CA PRO A 37 4.16 7.37 2.29
C PRO A 37 3.19 6.49 3.08
N VAL A 38 3.24 6.62 4.41
CA VAL A 38 2.26 6.03 5.32
C VAL A 38 1.24 7.10 5.70
N VAL A 39 -0.04 6.86 5.39
CA VAL A 39 -1.15 7.75 5.69
C VAL A 39 -2.20 6.97 6.47
N GLY A 40 -2.54 7.43 7.68
CA GLY A 40 -3.53 6.76 8.52
C GLY A 40 -3.17 5.32 8.92
N GLY A 41 -1.87 4.98 8.94
CA GLY A 41 -1.40 3.61 9.22
C GLY A 41 -1.39 2.68 7.99
N VAL A 42 -1.75 3.19 6.81
CA VAL A 42 -1.69 2.44 5.55
C VAL A 42 -0.50 2.91 4.73
N ARG A 43 0.34 1.99 4.26
CA ARG A 43 1.43 2.27 3.33
C ARG A 43 0.91 2.31 1.90
N HIS A 44 1.22 3.40 1.20
CA HIS A 44 0.87 3.61 -0.20
C HIS A 44 2.10 3.56 -1.09
N ILE A 45 1.90 3.32 -2.39
CA ILE A 45 2.93 3.45 -3.41
C ILE A 45 2.71 4.78 -4.14
N GLY A 46 3.68 5.68 -4.05
CA GLY A 46 3.67 6.91 -4.83
C GLY A 46 3.98 6.64 -6.30
N GLY A 47 3.42 7.44 -7.21
CA GLY A 47 3.75 7.34 -8.64
C GLY A 47 5.19 7.75 -9.02
N ALA A 48 6.00 8.18 -8.05
CA ALA A 48 7.37 8.64 -8.24
C ALA A 48 8.39 7.72 -7.55
N MET A 49 9.53 7.50 -8.22
CA MET A 49 10.64 6.71 -7.69
C MET A 49 11.26 7.34 -6.43
N TYR A 50 11.22 8.67 -6.33
CA TYR A 50 11.75 9.43 -5.19
C TYR A 50 10.66 10.24 -4.53
N ALA A 51 10.89 10.60 -3.26
CA ALA A 51 9.99 11.49 -2.53
C ALA A 51 9.85 12.81 -3.31
N PRO A 52 8.62 13.25 -3.64
CA PRO A 52 8.39 14.53 -4.30
C PRO A 52 8.78 15.70 -3.38
N VAL A 53 8.79 16.91 -3.95
CA VAL A 53 9.21 18.11 -3.22
C VAL A 53 8.35 18.31 -1.97
N PRO A 54 8.94 18.53 -0.78
CA PRO A 54 8.17 18.76 0.43
C PRO A 54 7.20 19.93 0.29
N GLY A 55 5.95 19.72 0.72
CA GLY A 55 4.87 20.70 0.60
C GLY A 55 4.09 20.66 -0.72
N THR A 56 4.44 19.77 -1.67
CA THR A 56 3.62 19.52 -2.85
C THR A 56 2.57 18.44 -2.59
N THR A 57 1.58 18.36 -3.47
CA THR A 57 0.66 17.22 -3.54
C THR A 57 1.18 16.21 -4.55
N ALA A 58 1.07 14.93 -4.20
CA ALA A 58 1.43 13.84 -5.09
C ALA A 58 0.30 12.81 -5.12
N GLU A 59 0.13 12.18 -6.27
CA GLU A 59 -0.86 11.14 -6.49
C GLU A 59 -0.25 9.76 -6.20
N MET A 60 -0.97 8.96 -5.42
CA MET A 60 -0.66 7.56 -5.17
C MET A 60 -1.20 6.71 -6.31
N LEU A 61 -0.68 5.49 -6.48
CA LEU A 61 -1.22 4.56 -7.49
C LEU A 61 -2.71 4.25 -7.28
N CYS A 62 -3.22 4.33 -6.04
CA CYS A 62 -4.64 4.20 -5.76
C CYS A 62 -5.50 5.45 -6.11
N GLY A 63 -4.92 6.48 -6.75
CA GLY A 63 -5.59 7.75 -7.08
C GLY A 63 -5.72 8.72 -5.90
N MET A 64 -5.24 8.34 -4.70
CA MET A 64 -5.28 9.22 -3.53
C MET A 64 -4.26 10.37 -3.68
N LEU A 65 -4.70 11.60 -3.42
CA LEU A 65 -3.83 12.76 -3.34
C LEU A 65 -3.27 12.93 -1.93
N VAL A 66 -1.95 12.95 -1.79
CA VAL A 66 -1.25 13.09 -0.52
C VAL A 66 -0.33 14.30 -0.56
N THR A 67 -0.45 15.17 0.44
CA THR A 67 0.50 16.27 0.64
C THR A 67 1.80 15.74 1.25
N VAL A 68 2.92 15.95 0.57
CA VAL A 68 4.25 15.61 1.08
C VAL A 68 4.57 16.51 2.26
N PRO A 69 4.85 15.95 3.45
CA PRO A 69 5.10 16.77 4.63
C PRO A 69 6.38 17.59 4.46
N ARG A 70 6.33 18.89 4.83
CA ARG A 70 7.49 19.81 4.78
C ARG A 70 8.65 19.41 5.69
N TRP A 71 8.37 18.58 6.68
CA TRP A 71 9.30 18.12 7.69
C TRP A 71 9.29 16.59 7.68
N ARG A 72 10.44 15.95 7.88
CA ARG A 72 10.50 14.50 8.12
C ARG A 72 9.67 14.21 9.38
N ARG A 73 8.43 13.77 9.19
CA ARG A 73 7.69 13.13 10.28
C ARG A 73 8.39 11.81 10.58
N ARG A 74 8.37 11.40 11.85
CA ARG A 74 8.63 9.99 12.16
C ARG A 74 7.69 9.19 11.28
N GLU A 75 8.25 8.31 10.45
CA GLU A 75 7.44 7.37 9.68
C GLU A 75 6.64 6.57 10.71
N HIS A 76 5.32 6.72 10.66
CA HIS A 76 4.45 5.88 11.47
C HIS A 76 4.65 4.45 10.96
N PRO A 77 4.75 3.44 11.85
CA PRO A 77 4.77 2.07 11.40
C PRO A 77 3.53 1.82 10.55
N ALA A 78 3.73 1.29 9.35
CA ALA A 78 2.63 0.80 8.54
C ALA A 78 2.00 -0.37 9.27
N VAL A 79 0.68 -0.32 9.42
CA VAL A 79 -0.11 -1.44 9.97
C VAL A 79 -0.65 -2.28 8.82
N PHE A 80 -0.95 -1.64 7.68
CA PHE A 80 -1.50 -2.29 6.49
C PHE A 80 -0.88 -1.74 5.22
N ASP A 81 -1.02 -2.49 4.15
CA ASP A 81 -0.65 -2.10 2.79
C ASP A 81 -1.89 -1.75 1.96
N CYS A 82 -1.79 -0.68 1.15
CA CYS A 82 -2.91 -0.26 0.32
C CYS A 82 -3.13 -1.25 -0.83
N HIS A 83 -4.15 -2.11 -0.72
CA HIS A 83 -4.53 -3.09 -1.73
C HIS A 83 -4.68 -2.51 -3.15
N ALA A 84 -5.26 -1.31 -3.29
CA ALA A 84 -5.40 -0.67 -4.60
C ALA A 84 -4.06 -0.23 -5.21
N CYS A 85 -3.12 0.25 -4.39
CA CYS A 85 -1.76 0.54 -4.87
C CYS A 85 -1.08 -0.75 -5.32
N TRP A 86 -1.27 -1.83 -4.56
CA TRP A 86 -0.71 -3.15 -4.85
C TRP A 86 -1.18 -3.71 -6.18
N ALA A 87 -2.50 -3.77 -6.38
CA ALA A 87 -3.10 -4.22 -7.64
C ALA A 87 -2.59 -3.41 -8.84
N THR A 88 -2.54 -2.08 -8.69
CA THR A 88 -2.05 -1.19 -9.75
C THR A 88 -0.57 -1.44 -10.09
N TRP A 89 0.28 -1.64 -9.07
CA TRP A 89 1.71 -1.89 -9.28
C TRP A 89 1.97 -3.25 -9.94
N LEU A 90 1.23 -4.28 -9.56
CA LEU A 90 1.29 -5.60 -10.19
C LEU A 90 0.67 -5.65 -11.59
N GLY A 91 -0.01 -4.59 -12.02
CA GLY A 91 -0.77 -4.56 -13.28
C GLY A 91 -1.99 -5.48 -13.26
N LEU A 92 -2.56 -5.72 -12.07
CA LEU A 92 -3.80 -6.49 -11.91
C LEU A 92 -5.00 -5.62 -12.32
N PRO A 93 -6.02 -6.22 -12.96
CA PRO A 93 -7.22 -5.52 -13.43
C PRO A 93 -8.14 -5.06 -12.30
#